data_AF-A0A0M7A8E1-F1
#
_entry.id   AF-A0A0M7A8E1-F1
#
_cell.length_a   1.000
_cell.length_b   1.000
_cell.length_c   1.000
_cell.angle_alpha   90.00
_cell.angle_beta   90.00
_cell.angle_gamma   90.00
#
_symmetry.space_group_name_H-M   'P 1'
#
loop_
_entity.id
_entity.type
_entity.pdbx_description
1 polymer ?
#
loop_
_entity_poly.entity_id
_entity_poly.type
_entity_poly.pdbx_seq_one_letter_code
_entity_poly.pdbx_strand_id
1 'polypeptide(L)'
;MIVRVLEQALNADIGPVAIATDDASIAEAVRDHGGTAVMTRDDHASGSDRIFEAAQTLDPDQKYDTVLNVQGDVPLIEPEAIRAAFAPLSIPGVDIGTIMTEIRDARFRDDPNFVKAVTTPNGHGHNRALYFTRATAPVGDGPLYQHIGIYAYRRAVLARFVSLSPSPLEKREKLEQLRALEAGMRIDVSEIASAPMDVNTPEDLERARTAYQSF
;
A
#
# COMPACT_ATOMS: atom_id res chain seq x y z
N MET A 1 12.79 -6.69 10.87
CA MET A 1 11.85 -5.78 10.19
C MET A 1 10.75 -6.56 9.48
N ILE A 2 11.08 -7.39 8.48
CA ILE A 2 10.05 -8.13 7.71
C ILE A 2 9.14 -9.03 8.56
N VAL A 3 9.69 -9.74 9.54
CA VAL A 3 8.90 -10.56 10.49
C VAL A 3 7.88 -9.71 11.25
N ARG A 4 8.25 -8.47 11.60
CA ARG A 4 7.32 -7.55 12.28
C ARG A 4 6.17 -7.12 11.35
N VAL A 5 6.45 -6.87 10.08
CA VAL A 5 5.40 -6.60 9.08
C VAL A 5 4.47 -7.81 8.93
N LEU A 6 5.03 -9.02 8.86
CA LEU A 6 4.26 -10.26 8.83
C LEU A 6 3.31 -10.37 10.04
N GLU A 7 3.82 -10.15 11.26
CA GLU A 7 3.01 -10.16 12.47
C GLU A 7 1.85 -9.16 12.41
N GLN A 8 2.11 -7.92 11.96
CA GLN A 8 1.05 -6.90 11.86
C GLN A 8 0.00 -7.26 10.81
N ALA A 9 0.42 -7.82 9.68
CA ALA A 9 -0.49 -8.31 8.66
C ALA A 9 -1.33 -9.51 9.14
N LEU A 10 -0.74 -10.43 9.91
CA LEU A 10 -1.49 -11.52 10.55
C LEU A 10 -2.51 -11.00 11.57
N ASN A 11 -2.12 -10.01 12.39
CA ASN A 11 -2.99 -9.36 13.36
C ASN A 11 -4.13 -8.55 12.72
N ALA A 12 -4.05 -8.25 11.41
CA ALA A 12 -5.15 -7.63 10.68
C ALA A 12 -6.34 -8.57 10.54
N ASP A 13 -6.09 -9.89 10.51
CA ASP A 13 -7.08 -10.98 10.45
C ASP A 13 -8.09 -10.84 9.31
N ILE A 14 -7.58 -10.60 8.10
CA ILE A 14 -8.40 -10.41 6.87
C ILE A 14 -8.13 -11.45 5.78
N GLY A 15 -7.31 -12.46 6.05
CA GLY A 15 -7.00 -13.53 5.11
C GLY A 15 -5.60 -14.12 5.31
N PRO A 16 -5.20 -15.09 4.47
CA PRO A 16 -3.86 -15.65 4.51
C PRO A 16 -2.80 -14.58 4.19
N VAL A 17 -1.67 -14.65 4.91
CA VAL A 17 -0.56 -13.72 4.74
C VAL A 17 0.67 -14.49 4.29
N ALA A 18 1.38 -13.94 3.30
CA ALA A 18 2.65 -14.45 2.83
C ALA A 18 3.58 -13.31 2.44
N ILE A 19 4.89 -13.54 2.58
CA ILE A 19 5.94 -12.62 2.14
C ILE A 19 6.42 -13.05 0.75
N ALA A 20 6.35 -12.12 -0.21
CA ALA A 20 6.93 -12.30 -1.54
C ALA A 20 8.33 -11.65 -1.58
N THR A 21 9.36 -12.43 -1.91
CA THR A 21 10.75 -11.95 -1.92
C THR A 21 11.57 -12.65 -2.99
N ASP A 22 12.64 -12.02 -3.46
CA ASP A 22 13.68 -12.60 -4.31
C ASP A 22 14.93 -13.04 -3.51
N ASP A 23 14.99 -12.69 -2.22
CA ASP A 23 16.14 -12.97 -1.36
C ASP A 23 15.87 -14.19 -0.46
N ALA A 24 16.75 -15.19 -0.59
CA ALA A 24 16.66 -16.42 0.20
C ALA A 24 16.76 -16.17 1.70
N SER A 25 17.59 -15.21 2.14
CA SER A 25 17.76 -14.88 3.56
C SER A 25 16.49 -14.27 4.17
N ILE A 26 15.74 -13.47 3.39
CA ILE A 26 14.43 -12.94 3.81
C ILE A 26 13.43 -14.10 3.94
N ALA A 27 13.41 -15.01 2.96
CA ALA A 27 12.50 -16.14 2.97
C ALA A 27 12.78 -17.11 4.14
N GLU A 28 14.06 -17.38 4.43
CA GLU A 28 14.49 -18.17 5.60
C GLU A 28 14.06 -17.50 6.91
N ALA A 29 14.36 -16.20 7.08
CA ALA A 29 13.97 -15.47 8.28
C ALA A 29 12.45 -15.51 8.52
N VAL A 30 11.64 -15.41 7.46
CA VAL A 30 10.17 -15.52 7.55
C VAL A 30 9.74 -16.92 7.97
N ARG A 31 10.31 -17.98 7.36
CA ARG A 31 9.96 -19.37 7.68
C ARG A 31 10.39 -19.78 9.09
N ASP A 32 11.54 -19.30 9.55
CA ASP A 32 12.04 -19.52 10.91
C ASP A 32 11.10 -18.96 11.99
N HIS A 33 10.29 -17.96 11.62
CA HIS A 33 9.27 -17.37 12.48
C HIS A 33 7.85 -17.90 12.17
N GLY A 34 7.75 -19.05 11.47
CA GLY A 34 6.47 -19.71 11.17
C GLY A 34 5.63 -19.03 10.09
N GLY A 35 6.20 -18.06 9.37
CA GLY A 35 5.55 -17.37 8.26
C GLY A 35 5.62 -18.13 6.94
N THR A 36 4.72 -17.77 6.03
CA THR A 36 4.77 -18.24 4.63
C THR A 36 5.62 -17.29 3.80
N ALA A 37 6.63 -17.80 3.10
CA ALA A 37 7.44 -17.04 2.15
C ALA A 37 7.42 -17.69 0.76
N VAL A 38 7.13 -16.88 -0.27
CA VAL A 38 7.15 -17.26 -1.68
C VAL A 38 8.31 -16.56 -2.38
N MET A 39 9.12 -17.35 -3.09
CA MET A 39 10.17 -16.81 -3.94
C MET A 39 9.57 -16.23 -5.20
N THR A 40 10.02 -15.04 -5.56
CA THR A 40 9.64 -14.33 -6.78
C THR A 40 10.88 -13.99 -7.59
N ARG A 41 10.71 -13.68 -8.87
CA ARG A 41 11.82 -13.19 -9.72
C ARG A 41 12.43 -11.90 -9.16
N ASP A 42 13.70 -11.69 -9.48
CA ASP A 42 14.50 -10.54 -9.09
C ASP A 42 14.41 -9.37 -10.09
N ASP A 43 13.76 -9.58 -11.23
CA ASP A 43 13.66 -8.63 -12.35
C ASP A 43 12.33 -7.85 -12.42
N HIS A 44 11.52 -7.90 -11.35
CA HIS A 44 10.27 -7.15 -11.27
C HIS A 44 10.50 -5.64 -11.23
N ALA A 45 9.79 -4.90 -12.08
CA ALA A 45 9.88 -3.45 -12.16
C ALA A 45 9.16 -2.74 -11.00
N SER A 46 8.18 -3.38 -10.38
CA SER A 46 7.38 -2.81 -9.29
C SER A 46 6.96 -3.85 -8.25
N GLY A 47 6.53 -3.37 -7.07
CA GLY A 47 5.94 -4.23 -6.05
C GLY A 47 4.64 -4.89 -6.52
N SER A 48 3.84 -4.19 -7.33
CA SER A 48 2.60 -4.70 -7.90
C SER A 48 2.82 -5.89 -8.86
N ASP A 49 3.92 -5.91 -9.60
CA ASP A 49 4.31 -7.07 -10.45
C ASP A 49 4.70 -8.28 -9.60
N ARG A 50 5.48 -8.04 -8.53
CA ARG A 50 5.94 -9.06 -7.59
C ARG A 50 4.77 -9.76 -6.87
N ILE A 51 3.81 -8.98 -6.35
CA ILE A 51 2.64 -9.55 -5.65
C ILE A 51 1.73 -10.33 -6.61
N PHE A 52 1.66 -9.94 -7.90
CA PHE A 52 0.85 -10.66 -8.86
C PHE A 52 1.41 -12.06 -9.11
N GLU A 53 2.73 -12.19 -9.32
CA GLU A 53 3.41 -13.48 -9.43
C GLU A 53 3.22 -14.34 -8.18
N ALA A 54 3.40 -13.74 -7.00
CA ALA A 54 3.19 -14.41 -5.71
C ALA A 54 1.75 -14.95 -5.59
N ALA A 55 0.75 -14.17 -5.96
CA ALA A 55 -0.66 -14.58 -5.91
C ALA A 55 -0.98 -15.74 -6.86
N GLN A 56 -0.34 -15.81 -8.04
CA GLN A 56 -0.49 -16.96 -8.95
C GLN A 56 0.06 -18.25 -8.33
N THR A 57 1.13 -18.14 -7.54
CA THR A 57 1.79 -19.29 -6.91
C THR A 57 1.05 -19.76 -5.66
N LEU A 58 0.60 -18.83 -4.82
CA LEU A 58 -0.02 -19.11 -3.54
C LEU A 58 -1.49 -19.53 -3.66
N ASP A 59 -2.19 -19.04 -4.68
CA ASP A 59 -3.61 -19.31 -4.90
C ASP A 59 -3.88 -19.58 -6.40
N PRO A 60 -3.41 -20.73 -6.93
CA PRO A 60 -3.55 -21.10 -8.34
C PRO A 60 -5.01 -21.37 -8.73
N ASP A 61 -5.83 -21.83 -7.78
CA ASP A 61 -7.26 -22.10 -7.97
C ASP A 61 -8.12 -20.83 -7.93
N GLN A 62 -7.53 -19.67 -7.68
CA GLN A 62 -8.20 -18.37 -7.57
C GLN A 62 -9.32 -18.35 -6.51
N LYS A 63 -9.06 -18.91 -5.34
CA LYS A 63 -10.01 -18.93 -4.21
C LYS A 63 -10.25 -17.53 -3.63
N TYR A 64 -9.30 -16.61 -3.82
CA TYR A 64 -9.40 -15.23 -3.33
C TYR A 64 -9.54 -14.23 -4.48
N ASP A 65 -10.59 -13.41 -4.41
CA ASP A 65 -10.90 -12.38 -5.40
C ASP A 65 -10.17 -11.05 -5.16
N THR A 66 -9.41 -10.94 -4.07
CA THR A 66 -8.73 -9.71 -3.65
C THR A 66 -7.31 -10.01 -3.20
N VAL A 67 -6.38 -9.11 -3.51
CA VAL A 67 -4.98 -9.14 -3.07
C VAL A 67 -4.67 -7.81 -2.41
N LEU A 68 -4.13 -7.85 -1.19
CA LEU A 68 -3.68 -6.65 -0.48
C LEU A 68 -2.15 -6.64 -0.39
N ASN A 69 -1.54 -5.54 -0.85
CA ASN A 69 -0.11 -5.30 -0.81
C ASN A 69 0.27 -4.46 0.42
N VAL A 70 1.00 -5.06 1.35
CA VAL A 70 1.68 -4.35 2.46
C VAL A 70 3.17 -4.35 2.18
N GLN A 71 3.79 -3.17 2.16
CA GLN A 71 5.23 -3.07 1.91
C GLN A 71 6.06 -3.66 3.08
N GLY A 72 7.23 -4.23 2.78
CA GLY A 72 8.09 -4.89 3.77
C GLY A 72 8.87 -3.95 4.71
N ASP A 73 8.78 -2.64 4.47
CA ASP A 73 9.50 -1.53 5.12
C ASP A 73 8.61 -0.69 6.05
N VAL A 74 7.38 -1.13 6.31
CA VAL A 74 6.44 -0.48 7.26
C VAL A 74 6.21 -1.33 8.53
N PRO A 75 7.25 -1.61 9.35
CA PRO A 75 7.14 -2.51 10.50
C PRO A 75 6.18 -2.04 11.59
N LEU A 76 5.83 -0.75 11.62
CA LEU A 76 4.92 -0.17 12.60
C LEU A 76 3.52 0.08 12.01
N ILE A 77 3.18 -0.52 10.87
CA ILE A 77 1.82 -0.45 10.36
C ILE A 77 0.85 -1.09 11.34
N GLU A 78 -0.21 -0.36 11.68
CA GLU A 78 -1.25 -0.87 12.56
C GLU A 78 -2.17 -1.83 11.79
N PRO A 79 -2.65 -2.91 12.42
CA PRO A 79 -3.59 -3.84 11.80
C PRO A 79 -4.87 -3.14 11.29
N GLU A 80 -5.29 -2.08 11.97
CA GLU A 80 -6.44 -1.27 11.57
C GLU A 80 -6.19 -0.50 10.26
N ALA A 81 -4.97 -0.02 10.02
CA ALA A 81 -4.61 0.64 8.77
C ALA A 81 -4.67 -0.35 7.59
N ILE A 82 -4.28 -1.61 7.82
CA ILE A 82 -4.41 -2.68 6.82
C ILE A 82 -5.88 -2.96 6.51
N ARG A 83 -6.72 -3.09 7.54
CA ARG A 83 -8.18 -3.24 7.38
C ARG A 83 -8.80 -2.05 6.65
N ALA A 84 -8.36 -0.83 6.96
CA ALA A 84 -8.85 0.39 6.33
C ALA A 84 -8.51 0.44 4.83
N ALA A 85 -7.35 -0.10 4.40
CA ALA A 85 -7.01 -0.19 2.98
C ALA A 85 -7.90 -1.19 2.22
N PHE A 86 -8.35 -2.24 2.90
CA PHE A 86 -9.24 -3.26 2.35
C PHE A 86 -10.70 -2.80 2.27
N ALA A 87 -11.17 -2.04 3.26
CA ALA A 87 -12.57 -1.66 3.43
C ALA A 87 -13.27 -1.05 2.18
N PRO A 88 -12.62 -0.19 1.35
CA PRO A 88 -13.26 0.38 0.17
C PRO A 88 -13.74 -0.66 -0.86
N LEU A 89 -13.11 -1.84 -0.90
CA LEU A 89 -13.49 -2.89 -1.85
C LEU A 89 -14.86 -3.52 -1.56
N SER A 90 -15.44 -3.28 -0.37
CA SER A 90 -16.82 -3.65 -0.05
C SER A 90 -17.85 -2.90 -0.92
N ILE A 91 -17.47 -1.76 -1.51
CA ILE A 91 -18.33 -0.97 -2.39
C ILE A 91 -18.27 -1.55 -3.81
N PRO A 92 -19.42 -1.92 -4.41
CA PRO A 92 -19.47 -2.38 -5.80
C PRO A 92 -18.86 -1.36 -6.77
N GLY A 93 -17.97 -1.84 -7.64
CA GLY A 93 -17.32 -1.02 -8.67
C GLY A 93 -16.08 -0.27 -8.20
N VAL A 94 -15.65 -0.41 -6.95
CA VAL A 94 -14.30 0.02 -6.53
C VAL A 94 -13.29 -1.03 -6.99
N ASP A 95 -12.30 -0.61 -7.78
CA ASP A 95 -11.27 -1.49 -8.32
C ASP A 95 -10.10 -1.66 -7.35
N ILE A 96 -9.73 -0.56 -6.66
CA ILE A 96 -8.58 -0.47 -5.76
C ILE A 96 -8.99 0.29 -4.49
N GLY A 97 -8.63 -0.25 -3.33
CA GLY A 97 -8.69 0.41 -2.03
C GLY A 97 -7.30 0.85 -1.57
N THR A 98 -7.20 2.02 -0.94
CA THR A 98 -5.97 2.52 -0.30
C THR A 98 -6.34 3.41 0.89
N ILE A 99 -5.35 4.04 1.54
CA ILE A 99 -5.57 4.92 2.68
C ILE A 99 -4.84 6.25 2.58
N MET A 100 -5.31 7.21 3.36
CA MET A 100 -4.69 8.51 3.55
C MET A 100 -4.78 8.95 5.01
N THR A 101 -3.93 9.89 5.40
CA THR A 101 -4.02 10.59 6.69
C THR A 101 -4.00 12.09 6.46
N GLU A 102 -4.63 12.86 7.35
CA GLU A 102 -4.49 14.31 7.37
C GLU A 102 -3.03 14.72 7.65
N ILE A 103 -2.50 15.66 6.87
CA ILE A 103 -1.21 16.29 7.09
C ILE A 103 -1.37 17.37 8.15
N ARG A 104 -0.92 17.08 9.38
CA ARG A 104 -0.96 18.02 10.51
C ARG A 104 0.35 18.76 10.74
N ASP A 105 1.45 18.22 10.25
CA ASP A 105 2.77 18.84 10.33
C ASP A 105 3.08 19.62 9.06
N ALA A 106 3.30 20.92 9.20
CA ALA A 106 3.62 21.79 8.08
C ALA A 106 4.88 21.37 7.30
N ARG A 107 5.81 20.63 7.94
CA ARG A 107 7.01 20.11 7.28
C ARG A 107 6.70 19.12 6.17
N PHE A 108 5.63 18.33 6.31
CA PHE A 108 5.24 17.31 5.34
C PHE A 108 4.39 17.87 4.18
N ARG A 109 3.88 19.10 4.34
CA ARG A 109 3.03 19.76 3.33
C ARG A 109 3.75 19.91 2.00
N ASP A 110 4.93 20.53 2.03
CA ASP A 110 5.69 20.91 0.82
C ASP A 110 6.79 19.89 0.47
N ASP A 111 6.95 18.83 1.27
CA ASP A 111 7.91 17.78 1.00
C ASP A 111 7.40 16.85 -0.12
N PRO A 112 8.14 16.70 -1.24
CA PRO A 112 7.73 15.87 -2.37
C PRO A 112 7.80 14.36 -2.10
N ASN A 113 8.40 13.93 -0.98
CA ASN A 113 8.38 12.54 -0.54
C ASN A 113 7.01 12.14 0.03
N PHE A 114 6.25 13.12 0.55
CA PHE A 114 4.91 12.92 1.07
C PHE A 114 3.90 13.15 -0.05
N VAL A 115 3.40 12.07 -0.64
CA VAL A 115 2.44 12.13 -1.76
C VAL A 115 1.11 12.67 -1.25
N LYS A 116 0.55 13.68 -1.92
CA LYS A 116 -0.77 14.23 -1.62
C LYS A 116 -1.86 13.45 -2.35
N ALA A 117 -2.94 13.14 -1.64
CA ALA A 117 -4.17 12.57 -2.20
C ALA A 117 -5.21 13.68 -2.38
N VAL A 118 -5.65 13.91 -3.61
CA VAL A 118 -6.80 14.78 -3.91
C VAL A 118 -8.01 13.89 -4.11
N THR A 119 -9.03 14.06 -3.28
CA THR A 119 -10.17 13.13 -3.22
C THR A 119 -11.51 13.86 -3.16
N THR A 120 -12.60 13.12 -3.33
CA THR A 120 -13.98 13.60 -3.17
C THR A 120 -14.81 12.58 -2.40
N PRO A 121 -15.76 12.99 -1.53
CA PRO A 121 -16.62 12.04 -0.82
C PRO A 121 -17.36 11.11 -1.79
N ASN A 122 -17.35 9.80 -1.51
CA ASN A 122 -18.02 8.82 -2.38
C ASN A 122 -19.45 8.47 -1.92
N GLY A 123 -19.90 9.00 -0.78
CA GLY A 123 -21.23 8.72 -0.18
C GLY A 123 -21.32 7.44 0.67
N HIS A 124 -20.21 6.73 0.87
CA HIS A 124 -20.14 5.43 1.55
C HIS A 124 -19.11 5.41 2.69
N GLY A 125 -18.79 6.56 3.28
CA GLY A 125 -17.81 6.66 4.38
C GLY A 125 -16.34 6.60 3.94
N HIS A 126 -16.07 6.63 2.64
CA HIS A 126 -14.73 6.75 2.08
C HIS A 126 -14.68 7.91 1.07
N ASN A 127 -13.51 8.15 0.49
CA ASN A 127 -13.35 9.14 -0.58
C ASN A 127 -12.95 8.44 -1.88
N ARG A 128 -13.40 8.95 -3.02
CA ARG A 128 -12.88 8.55 -4.33
C ARG A 128 -11.65 9.40 -4.64
N ALA A 129 -10.55 8.77 -5.03
CA ALA A 129 -9.37 9.50 -5.50
C ALA A 129 -9.66 10.19 -6.85
N LEU A 130 -9.31 11.47 -6.92
CA LEU A 130 -9.32 12.26 -8.14
C LEU A 130 -7.91 12.34 -8.73
N TYR A 131 -6.89 12.50 -7.88
CA TYR A 131 -5.50 12.60 -8.30
C TYR A 131 -4.52 12.32 -7.15
N PHE A 132 -3.30 11.92 -7.49
CA PHE A 132 -2.18 11.81 -6.57
C PHE A 132 -1.01 12.64 -7.09
N THR A 133 -0.30 13.37 -6.22
CA THR A 133 0.80 14.24 -6.66
C THR A 133 1.83 14.48 -5.58
N ARG A 134 3.08 14.70 -5.98
CA ARG A 134 4.13 15.17 -5.06
C ARG A 134 4.04 16.68 -4.80
N ALA A 135 3.35 17.43 -5.66
CA ALA A 135 3.10 18.85 -5.46
C ALA A 135 2.10 19.10 -4.33
N THR A 136 2.19 20.25 -3.68
CA THR A 136 1.21 20.68 -2.67
C THR A 136 -0.15 20.92 -3.34
N ALA A 137 -1.12 20.04 -3.05
CA ALA A 137 -2.46 20.08 -3.62
C ALA A 137 -3.50 19.49 -2.64
N PRO A 138 -4.76 19.98 -2.64
CA PRO A 138 -5.26 21.13 -3.43
C PRO A 138 -4.72 22.48 -2.92
N VAL A 139 -4.95 23.54 -3.71
CA VAL A 139 -4.68 24.93 -3.31
C VAL A 139 -5.86 25.50 -2.52
N GLY A 140 -5.57 26.44 -1.59
CA GLY A 140 -6.58 27.10 -0.75
C GLY A 140 -6.59 26.62 0.70
N ASP A 141 -7.61 27.05 1.42
CA ASP A 141 -7.84 26.67 2.83
C ASP A 141 -8.44 25.26 2.92
N GLY A 142 -8.07 24.53 3.96
CA GLY A 142 -8.60 23.19 4.26
C GLY A 142 -7.50 22.15 4.54
N PRO A 143 -7.91 20.92 4.91
CA PRO A 143 -6.99 19.84 5.17
C PRO A 143 -6.29 19.39 3.89
N LEU A 144 -5.04 18.98 4.04
CA LEU A 144 -4.30 18.24 3.01
C LEU A 144 -4.15 16.80 3.49
N TYR A 145 -4.17 15.86 2.55
CA TYR A 145 -4.10 14.44 2.87
C TYR A 145 -2.85 13.82 2.26
N GLN A 146 -2.08 13.11 3.09
CA GLN A 146 -0.99 12.27 2.65
C GLN A 146 -1.55 10.90 2.25
N HIS A 147 -1.25 10.47 1.04
CA HIS A 147 -1.45 9.10 0.59
C HIS A 147 -0.42 8.15 1.22
N ILE A 148 -0.87 6.98 1.67
CA ILE A 148 -0.02 5.92 2.20
C ILE A 148 -0.06 4.72 1.24
N GLY A 149 1.12 4.23 0.85
CA GLY A 149 1.33 3.22 -0.20
C GLY A 149 0.93 1.79 0.14
N ILE A 150 -0.28 1.59 0.66
CA ILE A 150 -0.92 0.29 0.87
C ILE A 150 -2.10 0.16 -0.07
N TYR A 151 -2.20 -0.97 -0.76
CA TYR A 151 -3.19 -1.14 -1.82
C TYR A 151 -3.89 -2.48 -1.72
N ALA A 152 -5.22 -2.45 -1.69
CA ALA A 152 -6.06 -3.62 -1.88
C ALA A 152 -6.59 -3.60 -3.32
N TYR A 153 -6.37 -4.66 -4.08
CA TYR A 153 -6.80 -4.80 -5.46
C TYR A 153 -7.81 -5.94 -5.56
N ARG A 154 -8.85 -5.76 -6.36
CA ARG A 154 -9.52 -6.94 -6.94
C ARG A 154 -8.52 -7.70 -7.80
N ARG A 155 -8.48 -9.03 -7.71
CA ARG A 155 -7.53 -9.90 -8.42
C ARG A 155 -7.52 -9.63 -9.93
N ALA A 156 -8.70 -9.49 -10.54
CA ALA A 156 -8.82 -9.17 -11.96
C ALA A 156 -8.27 -7.77 -12.31
N VAL A 157 -8.41 -6.80 -11.38
CA VAL A 157 -7.87 -5.44 -11.53
C VAL A 157 -6.35 -5.47 -11.43
N LEU A 158 -5.79 -6.20 -10.47
CA LEU A 158 -4.35 -6.39 -10.36
C LEU A 158 -3.75 -7.00 -11.64
N ALA A 159 -4.37 -8.06 -12.15
CA ALA A 159 -3.96 -8.69 -13.41
C ALA A 159 -3.98 -7.70 -14.59
N ARG A 160 -5.03 -6.88 -14.67
CA ARG A 160 -5.11 -5.81 -15.67
C ARG A 160 -4.02 -4.77 -15.45
N PHE A 161 -3.81 -4.30 -14.22
CA PHE A 161 -2.83 -3.28 -13.88
C PHE A 161 -1.41 -3.65 -14.29
N VAL A 162 -0.95 -4.86 -13.96
CA VAL A 162 0.40 -5.34 -14.30
C VAL A 162 0.60 -5.52 -15.81
N SER A 163 -0.48 -5.73 -16.57
CA SER A 163 -0.41 -5.84 -18.03
C SER A 163 -0.26 -4.47 -18.74
N LEU A 164 -0.53 -3.37 -18.04
CA LEU A 164 -0.46 -2.02 -18.60
C LEU A 164 0.96 -1.51 -18.63
N SER A 165 1.34 -0.89 -19.76
CA SER A 165 2.58 -0.13 -19.84
C SER A 165 2.56 1.08 -18.89
N PRO A 166 3.72 1.51 -18.37
CA PRO A 166 3.77 2.68 -17.51
C PRO A 166 3.22 3.93 -18.20
N SER A 167 2.35 4.64 -17.49
CA SER A 167 1.56 5.75 -18.03
C SER A 167 2.34 7.09 -18.02
N PRO A 168 1.94 8.08 -18.83
CA PRO A 168 2.62 9.39 -18.85
C PRO A 168 2.73 10.07 -17.48
N LEU A 169 1.66 10.09 -16.67
CA LEU A 169 1.67 10.76 -15.36
C LEU A 169 2.44 9.95 -14.33
N GLU A 170 2.32 8.62 -14.37
CA GLU A 170 3.17 7.75 -13.55
C GLU A 170 4.66 8.04 -13.78
N LYS A 171 5.10 8.10 -15.04
CA LYS A 171 6.52 8.39 -15.36
C LYS A 171 6.95 9.77 -14.87
N ARG A 172 6.04 10.76 -14.95
CA ARG A 172 6.31 12.14 -14.56
C ARG A 172 6.39 12.33 -13.05
N GLU A 173 5.43 11.77 -12.31
CA GLU A 173 5.31 11.91 -10.85
C GLU A 173 6.05 10.81 -10.09
N LYS A 174 6.45 9.73 -10.77
CA LYS A 174 6.99 8.51 -10.18
C LYS A 174 6.00 7.92 -9.15
N LEU A 175 4.76 7.69 -9.60
CA LEU A 175 3.62 7.21 -8.81
C LEU A 175 2.80 6.18 -9.62
N GLU A 176 2.94 4.89 -9.28
CA GLU A 176 2.33 3.78 -10.05
C GLU A 176 0.80 3.81 -10.06
N GLN A 177 0.17 4.30 -8.99
CA GLN A 177 -1.28 4.39 -8.89
C GLN A 177 -1.90 5.35 -9.91
N LEU A 178 -1.11 6.26 -10.49
CA LEU A 178 -1.57 7.10 -11.61
C LEU A 178 -1.82 6.28 -12.87
N ARG A 179 -1.13 5.16 -13.08
CA ARG A 179 -1.41 4.21 -14.17
C ARG A 179 -2.82 3.65 -14.09
N ALA A 180 -3.27 3.34 -12.87
CA ALA A 180 -4.62 2.86 -12.63
C ALA A 180 -5.66 3.94 -12.93
N LEU A 181 -5.44 5.18 -12.47
CA LEU A 181 -6.32 6.31 -12.78
C LEU A 181 -6.40 6.60 -14.29
N GLU A 182 -5.26 6.64 -15.00
CA GLU A 182 -5.21 6.86 -16.45
C GLU A 182 -5.88 5.72 -17.24
N ALA A 183 -5.88 4.51 -16.70
CA ALA A 183 -6.61 3.36 -17.25
C ALA A 183 -8.10 3.34 -16.89
N GLY A 184 -8.61 4.37 -16.20
CA GLY A 184 -10.01 4.50 -15.81
C GLY A 184 -10.43 3.58 -14.66
N MET A 185 -9.47 3.04 -13.89
CA MET A 185 -9.78 2.27 -12.69
C MET A 185 -10.22 3.20 -11.57
N ARG A 186 -11.23 2.77 -10.78
CA ARG A 186 -11.70 3.50 -9.61
C ARG A 186 -10.86 3.16 -8.38
N ILE A 187 -10.23 4.17 -7.81
CA ILE A 187 -9.51 4.08 -6.55
C ILE A 187 -10.32 4.80 -5.47
N ASP A 188 -10.67 4.10 -4.40
CA ASP A 188 -11.27 4.69 -3.21
C ASP A 188 -10.31 4.60 -2.02
N VAL A 189 -10.39 5.59 -1.15
CA VAL A 189 -9.40 5.92 -0.12
C VAL A 189 -10.10 6.06 1.23
N SER A 190 -9.65 5.28 2.20
CA SER A 190 -10.06 5.43 3.61
C SER A 190 -9.17 6.44 4.32
N GLU A 191 -9.76 7.26 5.18
CA GLU A 191 -8.99 8.13 6.07
C GLU A 191 -8.64 7.36 7.35
N ILE A 192 -7.38 7.44 7.77
CA ILE A 192 -6.89 6.89 9.04
C ILE A 192 -6.34 8.01 9.94
N ALA A 193 -6.28 7.77 11.25
CA ALA A 193 -5.93 8.80 12.23
C ALA A 193 -4.44 9.21 12.21
N SER A 194 -3.55 8.32 11.80
CA SER A 194 -2.10 8.55 11.79
C SER A 194 -1.38 7.70 10.76
N ALA A 195 -0.44 8.28 10.02
CA ALA A 195 0.41 7.55 9.09
C ALA A 195 1.24 6.46 9.80
N PRO A 196 1.41 5.27 9.19
CA PRO A 196 2.47 4.35 9.60
C PRO A 196 3.84 5.00 9.37
N MET A 197 4.82 4.59 10.17
CA MET A 197 6.21 5.03 9.99
C MET A 197 6.92 4.10 9.02
N ASP A 198 7.26 4.62 7.84
CA ASP A 198 8.12 3.95 6.87
C ASP A 198 9.59 3.97 7.34
N VAL A 199 10.34 2.91 7.04
CA VAL A 199 11.76 2.80 7.36
C VAL A 199 12.58 2.81 6.07
N ASN A 200 13.00 4.01 5.65
CA ASN A 200 13.77 4.22 4.41
C ASN A 200 15.22 4.64 4.67
N THR A 201 15.52 5.12 5.88
CA THR A 201 16.85 5.60 6.27
C THR A 201 17.32 4.94 7.58
N PRO A 202 18.64 4.94 7.86
CA PRO A 202 19.15 4.52 9.17
C PRO A 202 18.51 5.29 10.33
N GLU A 203 18.23 6.58 10.15
CA GLU A 203 17.56 7.43 11.14
C GLU A 203 16.12 6.98 11.38
N ASP A 204 15.39 6.59 10.33
CA ASP A 204 14.05 6.01 10.47
C ASP A 204 14.08 4.67 11.20
N LEU A 205 15.12 3.86 10.98
CA LEU A 205 15.29 2.60 11.69
C LEU A 205 15.49 2.82 13.19
N GLU A 206 16.28 3.81 13.59
CA GLU A 206 16.46 4.16 15.01
C GLU A 206 15.17 4.69 15.63
N ARG A 207 14.41 5.51 14.90
CA ARG A 207 13.09 5.98 15.34
C ARG A 207 12.12 4.80 15.51
N ALA A 208 12.10 3.86 14.57
CA ALA A 208 11.26 2.68 14.63
C ALA A 208 11.65 1.77 15.81
N ARG A 209 12.95 1.59 16.08
CA ARG A 209 13.46 0.86 17.25
C ARG A 209 13.01 1.51 18.56
N THR A 210 13.12 2.83 18.67
CA THR A 210 12.71 3.59 19.86
C THR A 210 11.21 3.45 20.11
N ALA A 211 10.40 3.60 19.06
CA ALA A 211 8.95 3.41 19.15
C ALA A 211 8.59 1.98 19.54
N TYR A 212 9.27 0.97 18.96
CA TYR A 212 9.01 -0.43 19.27
C TYR A 212 9.30 -0.80 20.72
N GLN A 213 10.37 -0.26 21.32
CA GLN A 213 10.71 -0.49 22.72
C GLN A 213 9.73 0.16 23.71
N SER A 214 8.86 1.04 23.24
CA SER A 214 7.86 1.73 24.05
C SER A 214 6.53 0.97 24.16
N PHE A 215 6.42 -0.20 23.50
CA PHE A 215 5.30 -1.15 23.59
C PHE A 215 5.66 -2.33 24.51
#